data_AF-A0A0A2E1M4-F1
#
_entry.id   AF-A0A0A2E1M4-F1
#
_cell.length_a   1.000
_cell.length_b   1.000
_cell.length_c   1.000
_cell.angle_alpha   90.00
_cell.angle_beta   90.00
_cell.angle_gamma   90.00
#
_symmetry.space_group_name_H-M   'P 1'
#
loop_
_entity.id
_entity.type
_entity.pdbx_description
1 polymer ?
#
loop_
_entity_poly.entity_id
_entity_poly.type
_entity_poly.pdbx_seq_one_letter_code
_entity_poly.pdbx_strand_id
1 'polypeptide(L)'
;MRSKQLMIELLEYIDLFEQTVEASDEMGMEAFLAFVNSLHLDRASQRRHTERSPSMAEVEIARHLSLLHRYSRSYIKAALSASEHLQTEEEYTYLVSLMAHESLTKTELHQLNGLEKTSGAEVIRRLKRYGLIEEHPDPRDGRSVCVSIRPEGRAELMKVFPRLRLAAAILSAPLQKDQQNSLLFLLKHLCSRHSSLVRQRGNGNDLEELLESINSTE
;
A
#
# COMPACT_ATOMS: atom_id res chain seq x y z
N MET A 1 -35.44 0.88 16.85
CA MET A 1 -34.30 1.79 17.13
C MET A 1 -33.06 0.93 17.28
N ARG A 2 -31.98 1.21 16.54
CA ARG A 2 -30.76 0.37 16.51
C ARG A 2 -30.13 0.15 17.89
N SER A 3 -30.26 1.12 18.79
CA SER A 3 -29.83 1.02 20.19
C SER A 3 -30.55 -0.07 20.99
N LYS A 4 -31.85 -0.29 20.76
CA LYS A 4 -32.62 -1.35 21.45
C LYS A 4 -32.14 -2.75 21.06
N GLN A 5 -31.77 -2.93 19.79
CA GLN A 5 -31.30 -4.21 19.28
C GLN A 5 -29.90 -4.55 19.81
N LEU A 6 -29.01 -3.54 19.89
CA LEU A 6 -27.71 -3.69 20.52
C LEU A 6 -27.82 -4.06 22.01
N MET A 7 -28.77 -3.47 22.74
CA MET A 7 -28.97 -3.84 24.15
C MET A 7 -29.47 -5.27 24.33
N ILE A 8 -30.34 -5.76 23.43
CA ILE A 8 -30.79 -7.16 23.48
C ILE A 8 -29.61 -8.10 23.25
N GLU A 9 -28.78 -7.81 22.25
CA GLU A 9 -27.60 -8.61 21.95
C GLU A 9 -26.56 -8.58 23.10
N LEU A 10 -26.37 -7.43 23.74
CA LEU A 10 -25.51 -7.32 24.92
C LEU A 10 -26.04 -8.16 26.10
N LEU A 11 -27.36 -8.17 26.33
CA LEU A 11 -27.97 -8.99 27.37
C LEU A 11 -27.77 -10.48 27.10
N GLU A 12 -27.92 -10.92 25.85
CA GLU A 12 -27.67 -12.32 25.45
C GLU A 12 -26.21 -12.74 25.71
N TYR A 13 -25.23 -11.87 25.45
CA TYR A 13 -23.82 -12.16 25.75
C TYR A 13 -23.54 -12.17 27.25
N ILE A 14 -24.20 -11.32 28.04
CA ILE A 14 -24.08 -11.30 29.50
C ILE A 14 -24.65 -12.59 30.09
N ASP A 15 -25.84 -13.02 29.65
CA ASP A 15 -26.46 -14.27 30.10
C ASP A 15 -25.57 -15.48 29.79
N LEU A 16 -24.93 -15.49 28.62
CA LEU A 16 -24.01 -16.55 28.23
C LEU A 16 -22.72 -16.50 29.06
N PHE A 17 -22.20 -15.32 29.35
CA PHE A 17 -21.03 -15.13 30.21
C PHE A 17 -21.29 -15.65 31.62
N GLU A 18 -22.44 -15.30 32.21
CA GLU A 18 -22.86 -15.76 33.54
C GLU A 18 -22.99 -17.29 33.62
N GLN A 19 -23.38 -17.95 32.54
CA GLN A 19 -23.45 -19.42 32.47
C GLN A 19 -22.08 -20.11 32.36
N THR A 20 -21.05 -19.37 31.94
CA THR A 20 -19.68 -19.90 31.75
C THR A 20 -18.74 -19.66 32.92
N VAL A 21 -19.07 -18.73 33.81
CA VAL A 21 -18.25 -18.34 34.96
C VAL A 21 -18.70 -19.11 36.20
N GLU A 22 -17.79 -19.76 36.92
CA GLU A 22 -18.14 -20.46 38.18
C GLU A 22 -18.50 -19.44 39.27
N ALA A 23 -19.37 -19.81 40.22
CA ALA A 23 -19.96 -18.89 41.21
C ALA A 23 -18.93 -18.19 42.15
N SER A 24 -17.65 -18.57 42.11
CA SER A 24 -16.56 -18.00 42.89
C SER A 24 -15.69 -16.98 42.14
N ASP A 25 -15.89 -16.77 40.84
CA ASP A 25 -15.06 -15.86 40.04
C ASP A 25 -15.62 -14.43 39.99
N GLU A 26 -14.74 -13.43 39.94
CA GLU A 26 -15.15 -12.02 39.85
C GLU A 26 -15.71 -11.67 38.47
N MET A 27 -17.00 -11.33 38.42
CA MET A 27 -17.67 -10.82 37.22
C MET A 27 -17.24 -9.37 36.93
N GLY A 28 -16.16 -9.22 36.17
CA GLY A 28 -15.62 -7.92 35.74
C GLY A 28 -15.77 -7.67 34.24
N MET A 29 -15.76 -6.40 33.85
CA MET A 29 -15.81 -5.97 32.43
C MET A 29 -14.65 -6.55 31.62
N GLU A 30 -13.44 -6.65 32.19
CA GLU A 30 -12.28 -7.22 31.50
C GLU A 30 -12.48 -8.70 31.15
N ALA A 31 -13.01 -9.49 32.09
CA ALA A 31 -13.33 -10.89 31.87
C ALA A 31 -14.45 -11.07 30.84
N PHE A 32 -15.48 -10.22 30.90
CA PHE A 32 -16.55 -10.20 29.89
C PHE A 32 -16.03 -9.88 28.49
N LEU A 33 -15.15 -8.88 28.35
CA LEU A 33 -14.55 -8.53 27.06
C LEU A 33 -13.66 -9.65 26.51
N ALA A 34 -12.90 -10.33 27.38
CA ALA A 34 -12.10 -11.49 26.99
C ALA A 34 -12.97 -12.65 26.48
N PHE A 35 -14.11 -12.91 27.15
CA PHE A 35 -15.09 -13.92 26.77
C PHE A 35 -15.79 -13.61 25.44
N VAL A 36 -16.27 -12.38 25.25
CA VAL A 36 -16.89 -11.97 23.98
C VAL A 36 -15.91 -12.09 22.82
N ASN A 37 -14.64 -11.73 23.04
CA ASN A 37 -13.58 -11.89 22.04
C ASN A 37 -13.30 -13.37 21.72
N SER A 38 -13.31 -14.27 22.70
CA SER A 38 -13.09 -15.71 22.45
C SER A 38 -14.24 -16.35 21.65
N LEU A 39 -15.49 -15.97 21.91
CA LEU A 39 -16.65 -16.41 21.12
C LEU A 39 -16.59 -15.93 19.67
N HIS A 40 -16.10 -14.71 19.44
CA HIS A 40 -15.92 -14.19 18.10
C HIS A 40 -14.75 -14.84 17.36
N LEU A 41 -13.68 -15.21 18.05
CA LEU A 41 -12.56 -15.98 17.49
C LEU A 41 -13.02 -17.37 17.01
N ASP A 42 -13.91 -18.02 17.76
CA ASP A 42 -14.43 -19.37 17.46
C ASP A 42 -15.49 -19.36 16.33
N ARG A 43 -16.33 -18.31 16.27
CA ARG A 43 -17.20 -18.08 15.10
C ARG A 43 -16.39 -17.67 13.86
N ALA A 44 -15.27 -16.97 14.04
CA ALA A 44 -14.38 -16.60 12.95
C ALA A 44 -13.55 -17.79 12.42
N SER A 45 -13.26 -18.81 13.23
CA SER A 45 -12.60 -20.06 12.78
C SER A 45 -13.59 -20.96 12.02
N GLN A 46 -14.85 -21.08 12.47
CA GLN A 46 -15.87 -21.86 11.76
C GLN A 46 -16.30 -21.24 10.41
N ARG A 47 -16.26 -19.91 10.28
CA ARG A 47 -16.55 -19.21 9.01
C ARG A 47 -15.42 -19.24 7.97
N ARG A 48 -14.21 -19.69 8.34
CA ARG A 48 -13.05 -19.76 7.43
C ARG A 48 -13.13 -20.92 6.42
N HIS A 49 -14.00 -21.91 6.63
CA HIS A 49 -14.04 -23.12 5.80
C HIS A 49 -15.03 -23.10 4.61
N THR A 50 -15.80 -22.04 4.42
CA THR A 50 -16.72 -21.91 3.26
C THR A 50 -16.45 -20.59 2.52
N GLU A 51 -15.92 -20.69 1.29
CA GLU A 51 -15.86 -19.65 0.23
C GLU A 51 -15.97 -18.20 0.72
N ARG A 52 -14.85 -17.62 1.15
CA ARG A 52 -14.83 -16.25 1.71
C ARG A 52 -14.93 -15.21 0.58
N SER A 53 -16.15 -14.78 0.27
CA SER A 53 -16.37 -13.55 -0.49
C SER A 53 -15.78 -12.34 0.25
N PRO A 54 -15.18 -11.35 -0.44
CA PRO A 54 -14.65 -10.16 0.20
C PRO A 54 -15.77 -9.43 0.97
N SER A 55 -15.47 -9.05 2.20
CA SER A 55 -16.33 -8.22 3.03
C SER A 55 -16.60 -6.88 2.34
N MET A 56 -17.75 -6.28 2.66
CA MET A 56 -18.10 -4.95 2.17
C MET A 56 -17.02 -3.91 2.48
N ALA A 57 -16.35 -4.03 3.63
CA ALA A 57 -15.24 -3.16 4.02
C ALA A 57 -14.03 -3.30 3.10
N GLU A 58 -13.64 -4.52 2.71
CA GLU A 58 -12.54 -4.77 1.77
C GLU A 58 -12.83 -4.15 0.40
N VAL A 59 -14.08 -4.28 -0.09
CA VAL A 59 -14.53 -3.67 -1.34
C VAL A 59 -14.48 -2.14 -1.26
N GLU A 60 -14.96 -1.55 -0.16
CA GLU A 60 -14.92 -0.10 0.03
C GLU A 60 -13.51 0.44 0.13
N ILE A 61 -12.59 -0.25 0.82
CA ILE A 61 -11.18 0.13 0.90
C ILE A 61 -10.57 0.18 -0.51
N ALA A 62 -10.76 -0.88 -1.31
CA ALA A 62 -10.25 -0.92 -2.69
C ALA A 62 -10.81 0.21 -3.56
N ARG A 63 -12.10 0.52 -3.41
CA ARG A 63 -12.76 1.62 -4.15
C ARG A 63 -12.18 2.98 -3.75
N HIS A 64 -11.99 3.23 -2.46
CA HIS A 64 -11.44 4.51 -1.98
C HIS A 64 -9.96 4.66 -2.34
N LEU A 65 -9.15 3.60 -2.26
CA LEU A 65 -7.76 3.60 -2.74
C LEU A 65 -7.69 3.97 -4.23
N SER A 66 -8.55 3.37 -5.05
CA SER A 66 -8.63 3.67 -6.48
C SER A 66 -9.01 5.14 -6.74
N LEU A 67 -9.93 5.69 -5.95
CA LEU A 67 -10.36 7.09 -6.06
C LEU A 67 -9.25 8.06 -5.63
N LEU A 68 -8.61 7.79 -4.49
CA LEU A 68 -7.48 8.57 -3.98
C LEU A 68 -6.29 8.54 -4.94
N HIS A 69 -6.00 7.39 -5.57
CA HIS A 69 -4.98 7.29 -6.61
C HIS A 69 -5.29 8.23 -7.79
N ARG A 70 -6.55 8.27 -8.28
CA ARG A 70 -6.94 9.20 -9.37
C ARG A 70 -6.78 10.67 -8.97
N TYR A 71 -7.16 11.04 -7.75
CA TYR A 71 -6.95 12.41 -7.25
C TYR A 71 -5.46 12.74 -7.13
N SER A 72 -4.68 11.85 -6.51
CA SER A 72 -3.23 11.97 -6.40
C SER A 72 -2.57 12.18 -7.76
N ARG A 73 -2.92 11.36 -8.75
CA ARG A 73 -2.41 11.46 -10.13
C ARG A 73 -2.71 12.81 -10.77
N SER A 74 -3.89 13.37 -10.53
CA SER A 74 -4.25 14.72 -11.00
C SER A 74 -3.36 15.81 -10.36
N TYR A 75 -3.15 15.73 -9.05
CA TYR A 75 -2.29 16.68 -8.34
C TYR A 75 -0.82 16.55 -8.72
N ILE A 76 -0.31 15.32 -8.87
CA ILE A 76 1.05 15.06 -9.36
C ILE A 76 1.21 15.65 -10.75
N LYS A 77 0.27 15.42 -11.68
CA LYS A 77 0.32 16.03 -13.02
C LYS A 77 0.38 17.56 -12.96
N ALA A 78 -0.40 18.18 -12.08
CA ALA A 78 -0.36 19.63 -11.87
C ALA A 78 0.97 20.11 -11.23
N ALA A 79 1.59 19.28 -10.38
CA ALA A 79 2.89 19.57 -9.80
C ALA A 79 4.03 19.48 -10.83
N LEU A 80 3.97 18.47 -11.70
CA LEU A 80 4.97 18.23 -12.75
C LEU A 80 4.99 19.32 -13.84
N SER A 81 3.93 20.14 -13.95
CA SER A 81 3.93 21.30 -14.85
C SER A 81 5.07 22.32 -14.61
N ALA A 82 5.77 22.24 -13.49
CA ALA A 82 6.98 23.03 -13.23
C ALA A 82 8.26 22.49 -13.91
N SER A 83 8.19 21.32 -14.55
CA SER A 83 9.27 20.74 -15.34
C SER A 83 8.90 20.75 -16.83
N GLU A 84 9.90 20.99 -17.67
CA GLU A 84 9.75 20.89 -19.13
C GLU A 84 9.88 19.43 -19.62
N HIS A 85 10.49 18.56 -18.81
CA HIS A 85 10.86 17.20 -19.18
C HIS A 85 10.08 16.11 -18.44
N LEU A 86 9.64 16.35 -17.20
CA LEU A 86 8.84 15.41 -16.42
C LEU A 86 7.36 15.66 -16.66
N GLN A 87 6.69 14.73 -17.32
CA GLN A 87 5.29 14.87 -17.71
C GLN A 87 4.40 13.81 -17.08
N THR A 88 4.97 12.67 -16.66
CA THR A 88 4.22 11.58 -16.03
C THR A 88 4.70 11.26 -14.62
N GLU A 89 3.81 10.64 -13.83
CA GLU A 89 4.12 10.17 -12.48
C GLU A 89 5.28 9.18 -12.51
N GLU A 90 5.30 8.28 -13.49
CA GLU A 90 6.32 7.26 -13.67
C GLU A 90 7.71 7.84 -13.97
N GLU A 91 7.79 8.88 -14.81
CA GLU A 91 9.06 9.57 -15.10
C GLU A 91 9.65 10.19 -13.83
N TYR A 92 8.80 10.81 -13.01
CA TYR A 92 9.18 11.37 -11.73
C TYR A 92 9.60 10.28 -10.71
N THR A 93 8.81 9.22 -10.53
CA THR A 93 9.12 8.18 -9.53
C THR A 93 10.38 7.40 -9.87
N TYR A 94 10.69 7.22 -11.16
CA TYR A 94 11.95 6.64 -11.62
C TYR A 94 13.15 7.50 -11.21
N LEU A 95 13.08 8.81 -11.45
CA LEU A 95 14.16 9.71 -11.03
C LEU A 95 14.30 9.76 -9.51
N VAL A 96 13.20 9.76 -8.74
CA VAL A 96 13.27 9.71 -7.28
C VAL A 96 13.94 8.42 -6.79
N SER A 97 13.61 7.28 -7.41
CA SER A 97 14.25 6.00 -7.10
C SER A 97 15.76 6.08 -7.37
N LEU A 98 16.16 6.58 -8.54
CA LEU A 98 17.57 6.76 -8.91
C LEU A 98 18.27 7.87 -8.10
N MET A 99 17.55 8.77 -7.47
CA MET A 99 18.14 9.78 -6.58
C MET A 99 18.53 9.17 -5.22
N ALA A 100 17.79 8.15 -4.77
CA ALA A 100 18.00 7.45 -3.50
C ALA A 100 19.07 6.34 -3.57
N HIS A 101 19.44 5.91 -4.78
CA HIS A 101 20.42 4.86 -5.04
C HIS A 101 21.53 5.40 -5.95
N GLU A 102 22.76 4.89 -5.84
CA GLU A 102 23.85 5.33 -6.72
C GLU A 102 23.62 4.88 -8.18
N SER A 103 23.21 3.63 -8.35
CA SER A 103 22.90 3.00 -9.63
C SER A 103 21.98 1.80 -9.39
N LEU A 104 21.08 1.53 -10.34
CA LEU A 104 20.16 0.38 -10.30
C LEU A 104 20.15 -0.34 -11.65
N THR A 105 20.05 -1.66 -11.65
CA THR A 105 19.71 -2.40 -12.88
C THR A 105 18.29 -2.02 -13.33
N LYS A 106 18.00 -2.17 -14.63
CA LYS A 106 16.64 -1.90 -15.15
C LYS A 106 15.58 -2.73 -14.43
N THR A 107 15.88 -3.99 -14.12
CA THR A 107 14.98 -4.89 -13.41
C THR A 107 14.68 -4.38 -12.00
N GLU A 108 15.70 -3.99 -11.24
CA GLU A 108 15.52 -3.42 -9.89
C GLU A 108 14.70 -2.13 -9.95
N LEU A 109 14.99 -1.26 -10.93
CA LEU A 109 14.26 0.00 -11.11
C LEU A 109 12.78 -0.21 -11.43
N HIS A 110 12.45 -1.19 -12.29
CA HIS A 110 11.07 -1.58 -12.59
C HIS A 110 10.34 -2.10 -11.35
N GLN A 111 11.00 -2.97 -10.57
CA GLN A 111 10.44 -3.54 -9.35
C GLN A 111 10.17 -2.48 -8.28
N LEU A 112 11.10 -1.55 -8.06
CA LEU A 112 10.94 -0.46 -7.09
C LEU A 112 9.76 0.45 -7.44
N ASN A 113 9.47 0.63 -8.73
CA ASN A 113 8.38 1.47 -9.20
C ASN A 113 7.07 0.70 -9.46
N GLY A 114 7.04 -0.61 -9.22
CA GLY A 114 5.85 -1.44 -9.44
C GLY A 114 5.38 -1.47 -10.91
N LEU A 115 6.27 -1.21 -11.88
CA LEU A 115 5.93 -1.20 -13.30
C LEU A 115 6.37 -2.48 -14.00
N GLU A 116 5.57 -2.92 -14.96
CA GLU A 116 5.95 -3.98 -15.88
C GLU A 116 7.08 -3.54 -16.82
N LYS A 117 7.87 -4.51 -17.30
CA LYS A 117 9.08 -4.27 -18.10
C LYS A 117 8.84 -3.41 -19.34
N THR A 118 7.73 -3.61 -20.05
CA THR A 118 7.41 -2.90 -21.30
C THR A 118 7.16 -1.41 -21.04
N SER A 119 6.29 -1.09 -20.08
CA SER A 119 6.01 0.27 -19.64
C SER A 119 7.24 0.94 -19.04
N GLY A 120 8.00 0.21 -18.24
CA GLY A 120 9.22 0.72 -17.60
C GLY A 120 10.34 1.03 -18.59
N ALA A 121 10.51 0.23 -19.64
CA ALA A 121 11.53 0.47 -20.68
C ALA A 121 11.26 1.77 -21.45
N GLU A 122 9.98 2.08 -21.70
CA GLU A 122 9.56 3.32 -22.36
C GLU A 122 9.87 4.55 -21.51
N VAL A 123 9.66 4.48 -20.20
CA VAL A 123 10.01 5.56 -19.26
C VAL A 123 11.52 5.82 -19.27
N ILE A 124 12.35 4.77 -19.16
CA ILE A 124 13.81 4.88 -19.23
C ILE A 124 14.25 5.53 -20.56
N ARG A 125 13.66 5.09 -21.68
CA ARG A 125 13.98 5.64 -23.01
C ARG A 125 13.71 7.15 -23.10
N ARG A 126 12.60 7.63 -22.51
CA ARG A 126 12.26 9.06 -22.48
C ARG A 126 13.21 9.85 -21.58
N LEU A 127 13.45 9.38 -20.37
CA LEU A 127 14.37 10.04 -19.43
C LEU A 127 15.79 10.14 -20.01
N LYS A 128 16.26 9.09 -20.70
CA LYS A 128 17.56 9.08 -21.39
C LYS A 128 17.58 10.06 -22.57
N ARG A 129 16.50 10.13 -23.36
CA ARG A 129 16.35 11.09 -24.45
C ARG A 129 16.44 12.54 -23.96
N TYR A 130 15.90 12.83 -22.78
CA TYR A 130 16.01 14.15 -22.15
C TYR A 130 17.33 14.38 -21.41
N GLY A 131 18.26 13.42 -21.42
CA GLY A 131 19.55 13.54 -20.74
C GLY A 131 19.45 13.56 -19.21
N LEU A 132 18.35 13.06 -18.63
CA LEU A 132 18.14 13.06 -17.17
C LEU A 132 18.75 11.84 -16.48
N ILE A 133 18.99 10.78 -17.25
CA ILE A 133 19.63 9.54 -16.80
C ILE A 133 20.70 9.11 -17.80
N GLU A 134 21.58 8.23 -17.36
CA GLU A 134 22.51 7.51 -18.22
C GLU A 134 22.41 6.00 -17.99
N GLU A 135 22.89 5.25 -18.98
CA GLU A 135 22.96 3.79 -18.92
C GLU A 135 24.42 3.38 -19.07
N HIS A 136 24.86 2.43 -18.25
CA HIS A 136 26.21 1.88 -18.30
C HIS A 136 26.18 0.36 -18.04
N PRO A 137 27.21 -0.40 -18.47
CA PRO A 137 27.32 -1.81 -18.13
C PRO A 137 27.30 -2.01 -16.60
N ASP A 138 26.66 -3.08 -16.12
CA ASP A 138 26.75 -3.44 -14.71
C ASP A 138 28.18 -3.95 -14.42
N PRO A 139 28.92 -3.32 -13.48
CA PRO A 139 30.28 -3.74 -13.15
C PRO A 139 30.35 -5.15 -12.53
N ARG A 140 29.23 -5.69 -12.05
CA ARG A 140 29.12 -7.02 -11.45
C ARG A 140 28.74 -8.09 -12.49
N ASP A 141 28.06 -7.69 -13.55
CA ASP A 141 27.59 -8.54 -14.65
C ASP A 141 27.58 -7.76 -15.96
N GLY A 142 28.62 -7.89 -16.78
CA GLY A 142 28.74 -7.16 -18.04
C GLY A 142 27.64 -7.43 -19.08
N ARG A 143 26.72 -8.38 -18.83
CA ARG A 143 25.52 -8.62 -19.65
C ARG A 143 24.33 -7.75 -19.25
N SER A 144 24.34 -7.21 -18.04
CA SER A 144 23.28 -6.38 -17.49
C SER A 144 23.59 -4.89 -17.65
N VAL A 145 22.55 -4.06 -17.73
CA VAL A 145 22.66 -2.60 -17.86
C VAL A 145 22.12 -1.94 -16.62
N CYS A 146 22.96 -1.09 -16.04
CA CYS A 146 22.65 -0.21 -14.94
C CYS A 146 22.21 1.17 -15.43
N VAL A 147 21.43 1.84 -14.60
CA VAL A 147 20.87 3.17 -14.82
C VAL A 147 21.24 4.03 -13.61
N SER A 148 21.71 5.24 -13.87
CA SER A 148 22.00 6.26 -12.87
C SER A 148 21.37 7.60 -13.26
N ILE A 149 21.07 8.43 -12.26
CA ILE A 149 20.55 9.78 -12.48
C ILE A 149 21.70 10.76 -12.78
N ARG A 150 21.53 11.58 -13.81
CA ARG A 150 22.48 12.65 -14.16
C ARG A 150 22.20 13.92 -13.33
N PRO A 151 23.15 14.86 -13.20
CA PRO A 151 22.93 16.14 -12.52
C PRO A 151 21.70 16.90 -13.03
N GLU A 152 21.42 16.84 -14.32
CA GLU A 152 20.26 17.45 -14.97
C GLU A 152 18.94 16.80 -14.49
N GLY A 153 18.92 15.48 -14.32
CA GLY A 153 17.79 14.76 -13.72
C GLY A 153 17.52 15.21 -12.28
N ARG A 154 18.57 15.38 -11.48
CA ARG A 154 18.45 15.92 -10.11
C ARG A 154 17.92 17.36 -10.13
N ALA A 155 18.39 18.19 -11.05
CA ALA A 155 17.91 19.56 -11.19
C ALA A 155 16.41 19.62 -11.56
N GLU A 156 15.94 18.76 -12.46
CA GLU A 156 14.51 18.66 -12.80
C GLU A 156 13.66 18.26 -11.59
N LEU A 157 14.12 17.30 -10.78
CA LEU A 157 13.43 16.93 -9.54
C LEU A 157 13.30 18.12 -8.57
N MET A 158 14.36 18.93 -8.44
CA MET A 158 14.33 20.11 -7.58
C MET A 158 13.30 21.16 -8.02
N LYS A 159 13.01 21.28 -9.32
CA LYS A 159 11.96 22.17 -9.84
C LYS A 159 10.56 21.72 -9.40
N VAL A 160 10.30 20.42 -9.39
CA VAL A 160 8.95 19.87 -9.12
C VAL A 160 8.68 19.60 -7.64
N PHE A 161 9.72 19.35 -6.83
CA PHE A 161 9.55 19.01 -5.41
C PHE A 161 8.70 19.99 -4.59
N PRO A 162 8.83 21.32 -4.72
CA PRO A 162 7.97 22.24 -3.97
C PRO A 162 6.48 22.02 -4.25
N ARG A 163 6.11 21.81 -5.53
CA ARG A 163 4.71 21.56 -5.93
C ARG A 163 4.26 20.15 -5.56
N LEU A 164 5.14 19.16 -5.59
CA LEU A 164 4.83 17.80 -5.13
C LEU A 164 4.57 17.74 -3.63
N ARG A 165 5.31 18.51 -2.82
CA ARG A 165 5.03 18.66 -1.38
C ARG A 165 3.65 19.28 -1.15
N LEU A 166 3.27 20.26 -1.96
CA LEU A 166 1.94 20.85 -1.91
C LEU A 166 0.85 19.84 -2.32
N ALA A 167 1.07 19.06 -3.37
CA ALA A 167 0.16 17.98 -3.79
C ALA A 167 -0.05 16.95 -2.66
N ALA A 168 1.03 16.53 -1.98
CA ALA A 168 0.96 15.62 -0.85
C ALA A 168 0.22 16.24 0.36
N ALA A 169 0.42 17.53 0.61
CA ALA A 169 -0.30 18.26 1.65
C ALA A 169 -1.81 18.34 1.33
N ILE A 170 -2.20 18.68 0.09
CA ILE A 170 -3.62 18.75 -0.32
C ILE A 170 -4.32 17.40 -0.11
N LEU A 171 -3.67 16.29 -0.50
CA LEU A 171 -4.26 14.96 -0.39
C LEU A 171 -4.56 14.55 1.06
N SER A 172 -3.75 15.01 2.01
CA SER A 172 -3.83 14.64 3.43
C SER A 172 -4.37 15.74 4.35
N ALA A 173 -4.64 16.94 3.81
CA ALA A 173 -5.07 18.12 4.55
C ALA A 173 -6.31 17.92 5.44
N PRO A 174 -7.32 17.12 5.05
CA PRO A 174 -8.48 16.88 5.91
C PRO A 174 -8.19 16.07 7.19
N LEU A 175 -7.02 15.42 7.29
CA LEU A 175 -6.67 14.54 8.40
C LEU A 175 -5.87 15.29 9.48
N GLN A 176 -6.22 15.05 10.74
CA GLN A 176 -5.39 15.42 11.89
C GLN A 176 -4.10 14.61 11.94
N LYS A 177 -3.11 15.07 12.72
CA LYS A 177 -1.77 14.46 12.75
C LYS A 177 -1.80 12.98 13.13
N ASP A 178 -2.60 12.59 14.11
CA ASP A 178 -2.72 11.19 14.54
C ASP A 178 -3.38 10.32 13.47
N GLN A 179 -4.40 10.84 12.80
CA GLN A 179 -5.06 10.16 11.68
C GLN A 179 -4.09 9.97 10.50
N GLN A 180 -3.24 10.96 10.20
CA GLN A 180 -2.19 10.83 9.19
C GLN A 180 -1.20 9.73 9.57
N ASN A 181 -0.79 9.66 10.84
CA ASN A 181 0.13 8.64 11.33
C ASN A 181 -0.48 7.23 11.24
N SER A 182 -1.75 7.06 11.65
CA SER A 182 -2.47 5.79 11.53
C SER A 182 -2.61 5.36 10.07
N LEU A 183 -3.02 6.27 9.18
CA LEU A 183 -3.15 5.96 7.75
C LEU A 183 -1.78 5.59 7.15
N LEU A 184 -0.73 6.33 7.48
CA LEU A 184 0.63 6.04 7.01
C LEU A 184 1.11 4.66 7.47
N PHE A 185 0.84 4.30 8.73
CA PHE A 185 1.16 2.97 9.27
C PHE A 185 0.46 1.86 8.47
N LEU A 186 -0.86 1.99 8.25
CA LEU A 186 -1.63 1.00 7.50
C LEU A 186 -1.19 0.90 6.03
N LEU A 187 -0.96 2.03 5.36
CA LEU A 187 -0.46 2.04 3.98
C LEU A 187 0.92 1.41 3.86
N LYS A 188 1.84 1.70 4.79
CA LYS A 188 3.16 1.05 4.82
C LYS A 188 3.03 -0.46 5.01
N HIS A 189 2.15 -0.90 5.90
CA HIS A 189 1.89 -2.32 6.11
C HIS A 189 1.43 -2.99 4.81
N LEU A 190 0.40 -2.44 4.16
CA LEU A 190 -0.11 -2.93 2.87
C LEU A 190 0.98 -2.96 1.78
N CYS A 191 1.69 -1.84 1.58
CA CYS A 191 2.75 -1.75 0.57
C CYS A 191 3.87 -2.76 0.84
N SER A 192 4.27 -2.96 2.09
CA SER A 192 5.33 -3.90 2.44
C SER A 192 4.94 -5.35 2.09
N ARG A 193 3.71 -5.76 2.41
CA ARG A 193 3.15 -7.08 2.06
C ARG A 193 3.10 -7.26 0.54
N HIS A 194 2.52 -6.31 -0.20
CA HIS A 194 2.45 -6.41 -1.66
C HIS A 194 3.83 -6.42 -2.33
N SER A 195 4.80 -5.67 -1.82
CA SER A 195 6.17 -5.70 -2.35
C SER A 195 6.81 -7.09 -2.24
N SER A 196 6.53 -7.82 -1.16
CA SER A 196 7.01 -9.18 -0.96
C SER A 196 6.32 -10.17 -1.89
N LEU A 197 5.01 -10.04 -2.09
CA LEU A 197 4.26 -10.87 -3.05
C LEU A 197 4.79 -10.71 -4.47
N VAL A 198 4.98 -9.47 -4.94
CA VAL A 198 5.48 -9.19 -6.30
C VAL A 198 6.88 -9.79 -6.50
N ARG A 199 7.75 -9.78 -5.46
CA ARG A 199 9.08 -10.41 -5.52
C ARG A 199 9.03 -11.94 -5.55
N GLN A 200 8.08 -12.55 -4.84
CA GLN A 200 7.91 -14.00 -4.80
C GLN A 200 7.21 -14.55 -6.07
N ARG A 201 6.58 -13.67 -6.84
CA ARG A 201 5.79 -14.00 -8.02
C ARG A 201 6.63 -14.34 -9.27
N GLY A 202 6.06 -15.21 -10.11
CA GLY A 202 6.25 -15.22 -11.58
C GLY A 202 5.10 -14.51 -12.33
N ASN A 203 4.90 -14.73 -13.63
CA ASN A 203 3.82 -14.09 -14.43
C ASN A 203 2.37 -14.59 -14.15
N GLY A 204 2.12 -15.35 -13.08
CA GLY A 204 0.81 -15.96 -12.81
C GLY A 204 -0.23 -14.96 -12.33
N ASN A 205 -1.35 -14.79 -13.05
CA ASN A 205 -2.44 -13.82 -12.80
C ASN A 205 -3.61 -14.35 -11.96
N ASP A 206 -3.46 -15.51 -11.31
CA ASP A 206 -4.54 -16.07 -10.51
C ASP A 206 -4.70 -15.31 -9.18
N LEU A 207 -5.89 -14.78 -8.92
CA LEU A 207 -6.20 -14.00 -7.73
C LEU A 207 -6.42 -14.88 -6.50
N GLU A 208 -6.86 -16.13 -6.69
CA GLU A 208 -7.12 -17.07 -5.61
C GLU A 208 -5.80 -17.54 -4.97
N GLU A 209 -4.84 -17.96 -5.81
CA GLU A 209 -3.47 -18.30 -5.37
C GLU A 209 -2.80 -17.11 -4.64
N LEU A 210 -3.02 -15.88 -5.14
CA LEU A 210 -2.47 -14.68 -4.51
C LEU A 210 -3.09 -14.43 -3.13
N LEU A 211 -4.39 -14.63 -2.97
CA LEU A 211 -5.05 -14.47 -1.68
C LEU A 211 -4.58 -15.51 -0.66
N GLU A 212 -4.39 -16.76 -1.08
CA GLU A 212 -3.84 -17.83 -0.23
C GLU A 212 -2.42 -17.52 0.23
N SER A 213 -1.56 -17.00 -0.66
CA SER A 213 -0.18 -16.64 -0.33
C SER A 213 -0.08 -15.52 0.71
N ILE A 214 -1.04 -14.59 0.74
CA ILE A 214 -1.11 -13.51 1.73
C ILE A 214 -1.48 -14.04 3.10
N ASN A 215 -2.47 -14.93 3.17
CA ASN A 215 -3.03 -15.47 4.42
C ASN A 215 -2.14 -16.54 5.06
N SER A 216 -1.30 -17.22 4.28
CA SER A 216 -0.40 -18.28 4.77
C SER A 216 0.86 -17.76 5.49
N THR A 217 1.00 -16.45 5.68
CA THR A 217 2.16 -15.83 6.38
C THR A 217 1.81 -15.25 7.76
N GLU A 218 0.62 -15.51 8.29
CA GLU A 218 0.23 -15.26 9.70
C GLU A 218 0.49 -16.49 10.56
#